data_AF-A0AAE3SBV6-F1
#
_entry.id   AF-A0AAE3SBV6-F1
#
_cell.length_a   1.000
_cell.length_b   1.000
_cell.length_c   1.000
_cell.angle_alpha   90.00
_cell.angle_beta   90.00
_cell.angle_gamma   90.00
#
_symmetry.space_group_name_H-M   'P 1'
#
loop_
_entity.id
_entity.type
_entity.pdbx_description
1 polymer ?
#
loop_
_entity_poly.entity_id
_entity_poly.type
_entity_poly.pdbx_seq_one_letter_code
_entity_poly.pdbx_strand_id
1 'polypeptide(L)'
;MSIRNAAVLTFIPVLAACTVQMSDPQDENPTPPIPDEVIAIAGPNQDLMSAFLRPEDNCYWYMHKGPVETTPLPLRTADSRAICIRQEAQQA
;
A
#
# COMPACT_ATOMS: atom_id res chain seq x y z
N MET A 1 37.38 -42.13 43.55
CA MET A 1 36.82 -40.76 43.58
C MET A 1 37.14 -40.09 42.25
N SER A 2 36.14 -39.88 41.39
CA SER A 2 36.28 -39.01 40.21
C SER A 2 34.87 -38.66 39.73
N ILE A 3 34.46 -37.40 39.92
CA ILE A 3 33.17 -36.88 39.46
C ILE A 3 33.48 -36.09 38.19
N ARG A 4 32.98 -36.56 37.04
CA ARG A 4 33.13 -35.88 35.76
C ARG A 4 31.95 -34.91 35.60
N ASN A 5 32.18 -33.62 35.85
CA ASN A 5 31.19 -32.57 35.58
C ASN A 5 31.02 -32.42 34.06
N ALA A 6 29.96 -33.02 33.52
CA ALA A 6 29.50 -32.75 32.16
C ALA A 6 28.70 -31.45 32.18
N ALA A 7 29.30 -30.35 31.76
CA ALA A 7 28.57 -29.11 31.50
C ALA A 7 27.71 -29.31 30.23
N VAL A 8 26.40 -29.52 30.41
CA VAL A 8 25.43 -29.54 29.32
C VAL A 8 25.07 -28.10 28.99
N LEU A 9 25.56 -27.61 27.85
CA LEU A 9 25.27 -26.28 27.31
C LEU A 9 23.94 -26.34 26.54
N THR A 10 22.85 -26.02 27.21
CA THR A 10 21.50 -25.93 26.62
C THR A 10 21.40 -24.69 25.73
N PHE A 11 21.30 -24.88 24.42
CA PHE A 11 21.10 -23.80 23.45
C PHE A 11 19.63 -23.38 23.45
N ILE A 12 19.35 -22.13 23.84
CA ILE A 12 17.98 -21.57 23.87
C ILE A 12 17.62 -21.07 22.47
N PRO A 13 16.60 -21.62 21.80
CA PRO A 13 16.14 -21.09 20.52
C PRO A 13 15.37 -19.78 20.76
N VAL A 14 15.87 -18.67 20.23
CA VAL A 14 15.16 -17.38 20.26
C VAL A 14 14.21 -17.36 19.06
N LEU A 15 12.90 -17.43 19.33
CA LEU A 15 11.87 -17.21 18.32
C LEU A 15 11.68 -15.71 18.13
N ALA A 16 12.13 -15.17 16.99
CA ALA A 16 11.80 -13.81 16.58
C ALA A 16 10.44 -13.82 15.85
N ALA A 17 9.45 -13.12 16.39
CA ALA A 17 8.20 -12.85 15.69
C ALA A 17 8.28 -11.48 15.01
N CYS A 18 8.05 -11.42 13.70
CA CYS A 18 7.84 -10.15 13.01
C CYS A 18 6.46 -9.61 13.44
N THR A 19 6.45 -8.47 14.14
CA THR A 19 5.23 -7.69 14.33
C THR A 19 5.01 -6.87 13.06
N VAL A 20 3.83 -6.96 12.48
CA VAL A 20 3.42 -6.09 11.37
C VAL A 20 2.61 -4.97 12.00
N GLN A 21 3.15 -3.76 11.98
CA GLN A 21 2.43 -2.57 12.43
C GLN A 21 1.39 -2.22 11.36
N MET A 22 0.12 -2.45 11.65
CA MET A 22 -0.99 -1.95 10.84
C MET A 22 -1.25 -0.50 11.25
N SER A 23 -0.90 0.45 10.38
CA SER A 23 -1.30 1.84 10.51
C SER A 23 -2.81 1.94 10.29
N ASP A 24 -3.51 2.60 11.19
CA ASP A 24 -4.93 2.93 11.05
C ASP A 24 -5.10 4.04 10.00
N PRO A 25 -5.89 3.85 8.92
CA PRO A 25 -6.14 4.90 7.94
C PRO A 25 -7.28 5.80 8.46
N GLN A 26 -6.99 6.61 9.47
CA GLN A 26 -7.87 7.70 9.88
C GLN A 26 -7.15 9.06 9.77
N ASP A 27 -6.74 9.40 8.55
CA ASP A 27 -6.62 10.81 8.19
C ASP A 27 -7.98 11.25 7.64
N GLU A 28 -8.82 11.83 8.51
CA GLU A 28 -10.11 12.44 8.17
C GLU A 28 -9.97 13.76 7.39
N ASN A 29 -8.81 14.01 6.78
CA ASN A 29 -8.62 15.18 5.95
C ASN A 29 -9.29 14.93 4.59
N PRO A 30 -10.24 15.76 4.14
CA PRO A 30 -10.83 15.62 2.81
C PRO A 30 -9.74 15.51 1.75
N THR A 31 -9.79 14.42 0.98
CA THR A 31 -8.89 14.19 -0.13
C THR A 31 -8.98 15.37 -1.10
N PRO A 32 -7.87 16.06 -1.42
CA PRO A 32 -7.92 17.13 -2.39
C PRO A 32 -8.38 16.58 -3.74
N PRO A 33 -9.19 17.35 -4.50
CA PRO A 33 -9.68 16.90 -5.80
C PRO A 33 -8.51 16.58 -6.74
N ILE A 34 -8.64 15.50 -7.51
CA ILE A 34 -7.64 15.11 -8.52
C ILE A 34 -7.68 16.08 -9.72
N PRO A 35 -6.58 16.22 -10.49
CA PRO A 35 -6.53 17.10 -11.64
C PRO A 35 -7.54 16.74 -12.74
N ASP A 36 -8.02 17.74 -13.48
CA ASP A 36 -9.00 17.57 -14.56
C ASP A 36 -8.47 16.67 -15.68
N GLU A 37 -7.15 16.68 -15.94
CA GLU A 37 -6.52 15.82 -16.93
C GLU A 37 -6.66 14.33 -16.56
N VAL A 38 -6.65 14.00 -15.27
CA VAL A 38 -6.83 12.64 -14.76
C VAL A 38 -8.28 12.21 -14.92
N ILE A 39 -9.22 13.10 -14.60
CA ILE A 39 -10.66 12.89 -14.79
C ILE A 39 -10.96 12.60 -16.27
N ALA A 40 -10.36 13.39 -17.18
CA ALA A 40 -10.60 13.30 -18.62
C ALA A 40 -10.14 11.98 -19.24
N ILE A 41 -9.12 11.32 -18.67
CA ILE A 41 -8.56 10.06 -19.20
C ILE A 41 -8.99 8.82 -18.41
N ALA A 42 -9.70 8.99 -17.29
CA ALA A 42 -10.17 7.89 -16.47
C ALA A 42 -11.17 7.01 -17.23
N GLY A 43 -10.99 5.70 -17.11
CA GLY A 43 -11.93 4.71 -17.64
C GLY A 43 -13.25 4.71 -16.88
N PRO A 44 -14.31 4.12 -17.47
CA PRO A 44 -15.63 4.10 -16.86
C PRO A 44 -15.68 3.25 -15.57
N ASN A 45 -16.75 3.43 -14.79
CA ASN A 45 -17.07 2.63 -13.59
C ASN A 45 -16.05 2.72 -12.44
N GLN A 46 -15.36 3.85 -12.33
CA GLN A 46 -14.44 4.14 -11.22
C GLN A 46 -14.97 5.35 -10.44
N ASP A 47 -14.79 5.34 -9.12
CA ASP A 47 -15.25 6.42 -8.26
C ASP A 47 -14.21 7.54 -8.22
N LEU A 48 -14.38 8.56 -9.07
CA LEU A 48 -13.47 9.71 -9.14
C LEU A 48 -13.55 10.62 -7.90
N MET A 49 -14.62 10.51 -7.11
CA MET A 49 -14.80 11.36 -5.91
C MET A 49 -13.98 10.85 -4.73
N SER A 50 -13.61 9.57 -4.73
CA SER A 50 -12.68 8.98 -3.75
C SER A 50 -11.26 8.82 -4.30
N ALA A 51 -10.96 9.41 -5.47
CA ALA A 51 -9.67 9.27 -6.09
C ALA A 51 -8.60 10.12 -5.38
N PHE A 52 -7.39 9.57 -5.24
CA PHE A 52 -6.25 10.21 -4.60
C PHE A 52 -4.93 9.77 -5.25
N LEU A 53 -3.90 10.61 -5.15
CA LEU A 53 -2.54 10.22 -5.51
C LEU A 53 -1.94 9.40 -4.36
N ARG A 54 -1.43 8.21 -4.67
CA ARG A 54 -0.73 7.37 -3.71
C ARG A 54 0.78 7.68 -3.72
N PRO A 55 1.38 8.14 -2.61
CA PRO A 55 2.79 8.51 -2.57
C PRO A 55 3.76 7.35 -2.83
N GLU A 56 3.37 6.12 -2.47
CA GLU A 56 4.25 4.96 -2.55
C GLU A 56 4.61 4.57 -3.99
N ASP A 57 3.70 4.81 -4.95
CA ASP A 57 3.88 4.45 -6.35
C ASP A 57 3.69 5.62 -7.34
N ASN A 58 3.33 6.81 -6.85
CA ASN A 58 2.99 7.99 -7.65
C ASN A 58 1.87 7.72 -8.69
N CYS A 59 0.99 6.77 -8.40
CA CYS A 59 -0.18 6.48 -9.22
C CYS A 59 -1.46 6.98 -8.54
N TYR A 60 -2.48 7.24 -9.34
CA TYR A 60 -3.81 7.54 -8.82
C TYR A 60 -4.52 6.25 -8.43
N TRP A 61 -5.19 6.27 -7.29
CA TRP A 61 -6.00 5.18 -6.75
C TRP A 61 -7.38 5.72 -6.40
N TYR A 62 -8.37 4.83 -6.27
CA TYR A 62 -9.71 5.17 -5.77
C TYR A 62 -10.21 4.10 -4.82
N MET A 63 -11.23 4.43 -4.02
CA MET A 63 -11.83 3.48 -3.08
C MET A 63 -12.97 2.72 -3.75
N HIS A 64 -12.75 1.43 -4.02
CA HIS A 64 -13.80 0.55 -4.51
C HIS A 64 -14.61 0.00 -3.33
N LYS A 65 -15.91 0.34 -3.29
CA LYS A 65 -16.85 -0.15 -2.28
C LYS A 65 -17.41 -1.50 -2.70
N GLY A 66 -16.78 -2.58 -2.24
CA GLY A 66 -17.26 -3.95 -2.43
C GLY A 66 -18.25 -4.38 -1.33
N PRO A 67 -18.91 -5.55 -1.48
CA PRO A 67 -19.85 -6.06 -0.47
C PRO A 67 -19.21 -6.40 0.88
N VAL A 68 -17.92 -6.74 0.87
CA VAL A 68 -17.18 -7.20 2.06
C VAL A 68 -16.28 -6.10 2.60
N GLU A 69 -15.57 -5.39 1.71
CA GLU A 69 -14.56 -4.41 2.09
C GLU A 69 -14.58 -3.21 1.16
N THR A 70 -14.06 -2.10 1.66
CA THR A 70 -13.64 -0.98 0.82
C THR A 70 -12.16 -1.17 0.51
N THR A 71 -11.85 -1.41 -0.76
CA THR A 71 -10.50 -1.74 -1.20
C THR A 71 -9.97 -0.61 -2.07
N PRO A 72 -8.78 -0.05 -1.77
CA PRO A 72 -8.16 0.88 -2.69
C PRO A 72 -7.71 0.12 -3.95
N LEU A 73 -8.12 0.59 -5.13
CA LEU A 73 -7.74 0.04 -6.43
C LEU A 73 -7.05 1.11 -7.31
N PRO A 74 -6.14 0.72 -8.22
CA PRO A 74 -5.49 1.68 -9.10
C PRO A 74 -6.51 2.29 -10.06
N LEU A 75 -6.47 3.62 -10.19
CA LEU A 75 -7.27 4.35 -11.17
C LEU A 75 -6.66 4.10 -12.56
N ARG A 76 -7.50 3.67 -13.49
CA ARG A 76 -7.09 3.22 -14.82
C ARG A 76 -7.74 4.01 -15.92
N THR A 77 -7.04 4.10 -17.05
CA THR A 77 -7.58 4.54 -18.34
C THR A 77 -8.58 3.54 -18.91
N ALA A 78 -9.32 3.92 -19.95
CA ALA A 78 -10.20 3.01 -20.69
C ALA A 78 -9.47 1.75 -21.22
N ASP A 79 -8.19 1.86 -21.54
CA ASP A 79 -7.32 0.75 -21.96
C ASP A 79 -6.78 -0.09 -20.79
N SER A 80 -7.30 0.09 -19.57
CA SER A 80 -6.86 -0.60 -18.36
C SER A 80 -5.42 -0.32 -17.90
N ARG A 81 -4.78 0.75 -18.40
CA ARG A 81 -3.46 1.21 -17.90
C ARG A 81 -3.63 2.10 -16.68
N ALA A 82 -2.81 1.90 -15.64
CA ALA A 82 -2.78 2.78 -14.46
C ALA A 82 -2.39 4.21 -14.85
N ILE A 83 -2.97 5.20 -14.19
CA ILE A 83 -2.65 6.61 -14.38
C ILE A 83 -1.64 7.02 -13.32
N CYS A 84 -0.43 7.41 -13.73
CA CYS A 84 0.66 7.74 -12.82
C CYS A 84 1.38 9.02 -13.23
N ILE A 85 1.96 9.69 -12.24
CA ILE A 85 2.82 10.85 -12.44
C ILE A 85 4.23 10.33 -12.72
N ARG A 86 4.86 10.81 -13.79
CA ARG A 86 6.25 10.50 -14.08
C ARG A 86 7.14 11.31 -13.15
N GLN A 87 8.00 10.64 -12.37
CA GLN A 87 9.07 11.31 -11.65
C GLN A 87 10.17 11.72 -12.64
N GLU A 88 10.56 12.99 -12.64
CA GLU A 88 11.53 13.59 -13.58
C GLU A 88 12.89 12.86 -13.61
N ALA A 89 13.26 12.16 -12.52
CA ALA A 89 14.51 11.41 -12.40
C ALA A 89 14.63 10.19 -13.33
N GLN A 90 13.54 9.68 -13.93
CA GLN A 90 13.55 8.52 -14.82
C GLN A 90 13.72 8.87 -16.31
N GLN A 91 14.02 10.12 -16.65
CA GLN A 91 14.22 10.57 -18.03
C GLN A 91 15.66 11.03 -18.36
N ALA A 92 16.63 10.74 -17.50
CA ALA A 92 18.04 11.00 -17.74
C ALA A 92 18.76 9.76 -18.30
#